data_AF-A0A957PVL4-F1
#
_entry.id   AF-A0A957PVL4-F1
#
_cell.length_a   1.000
_cell.length_b   1.000
_cell.length_c   1.000
_cell.angle_alpha   90.00
_cell.angle_beta   90.00
_cell.angle_gamma   90.00
#
_symmetry.space_group_name_H-M   'P 1'
#
loop_
_entity.id
_entity.type
_entity.pdbx_description
1 polymer ?
#
loop_
_entity_poly.entity_id
_entity_poly.type
_entity_poly.pdbx_seq_one_letter_code
_entity_poly.pdbx_strand_id
1 'polypeptide(L)'
;MYLKHAEKGQSQMEYALLISLIAVSAISGLYLFAPDFKGIAEKLFSLENVTATDQSENAATPAQEMENKPTSLIGSTAKDFMSRIRAHYDKNGKWPRSWGEHRFSDIGLNFDDWKKSVNGIYWNPNGDKIGLGNKNGDNLQVYVEDLNGNTLHLYDGWNIWCVATTEICYYHTVAPGNEVDINTIKVVETNKH
;
A
#
# COMPACT_ATOMS: atom_id res chain seq x y z
N MET A 1 -59.28 -11.04 -18.47
CA MET A 1 -59.02 -11.24 -17.03
C MET A 1 -57.74 -12.05 -16.92
N TYR A 2 -56.60 -11.37 -16.70
CA TYR A 2 -55.26 -11.98 -16.68
C TYR A 2 -54.82 -12.11 -15.22
N LEU A 3 -54.58 -13.33 -14.73
CA LEU A 3 -53.90 -13.57 -13.46
C LEU A 3 -52.46 -13.94 -13.76
N LYS A 4 -51.53 -13.14 -13.24
CA LYS A 4 -50.08 -13.30 -13.36
C LYS A 4 -49.59 -13.85 -12.01
N HIS A 5 -49.01 -15.04 -12.02
CA HIS A 5 -48.24 -15.57 -10.88
C HIS A 5 -46.86 -14.90 -10.81
N ALA A 6 -46.39 -14.64 -9.59
CA ALA A 6 -44.96 -14.58 -9.27
C ALA A 6 -44.76 -14.81 -7.76
N GLU A 7 -44.26 -16.00 -7.41
CA GLU A 7 -43.67 -16.30 -6.11
C GLU A 7 -42.31 -15.60 -5.96
N LYS A 8 -42.04 -15.04 -4.79
CA LYS A 8 -40.72 -14.58 -4.34
C LYS A 8 -40.61 -14.89 -2.85
N GLY A 9 -39.64 -15.71 -2.44
CA GLY A 9 -39.38 -15.89 -1.01
C GLY A 9 -38.39 -16.96 -0.57
N GLN A 10 -37.53 -17.51 -1.44
CA GLN A 10 -36.68 -18.64 -1.05
C GLN A 10 -35.27 -18.56 -1.66
N SER A 11 -34.51 -17.51 -1.32
CA SER A 11 -33.11 -17.41 -1.76
C SER A 11 -32.12 -16.96 -0.69
N GLN A 12 -32.54 -16.52 0.50
CA GLN A 12 -31.60 -15.98 1.49
C GLN A 12 -31.09 -17.02 2.51
N MET A 13 -31.84 -18.10 2.75
CA MET A 13 -31.46 -19.12 3.74
C MET A 13 -30.36 -20.06 3.22
N GLU A 14 -30.23 -20.24 1.90
CA GLU A 14 -29.23 -21.16 1.33
C GLU A 14 -27.81 -20.59 1.33
N TYR A 15 -27.66 -19.27 1.15
CA TYR A 15 -26.33 -18.63 1.17
C TYR A 15 -25.71 -18.61 2.57
N ALA A 16 -26.50 -18.43 3.63
CA ALA A 16 -25.98 -18.44 5.00
C ALA A 16 -25.37 -19.80 5.37
N LEU A 17 -25.98 -20.90 4.91
CA LEU A 17 -25.53 -22.25 5.19
C LEU A 17 -24.22 -22.58 4.45
N LEU A 18 -24.12 -22.18 3.18
CA LEU A 18 -22.90 -22.32 2.38
C LEU A 18 -21.70 -21.57 2.98
N ILE A 19 -21.89 -20.32 3.44
CA ILE A 19 -20.79 -19.52 4.03
C ILE A 19 -20.32 -20.15 5.35
N SER A 20 -21.24 -20.66 6.17
CA SER A 20 -20.87 -21.32 7.44
C SER A 20 -20.03 -22.58 7.23
N LEU A 21 -20.29 -23.33 6.16
CA LEU A 21 -19.59 -24.59 5.85
C LEU A 21 -18.17 -24.34 5.33
N ILE A 22 -17.96 -23.22 4.61
CA ILE A 22 -16.63 -22.78 4.16
C ILE A 22 -15.79 -22.26 5.34
N ALA A 23 -16.39 -21.54 6.30
CA ALA A 23 -15.66 -21.04 7.46
C ALA A 23 -15.13 -22.18 8.36
N VAL A 24 -15.92 -23.25 8.56
CA VAL A 24 -15.52 -24.41 9.38
C VAL A 24 -14.41 -25.23 8.72
N SER A 25 -14.41 -25.36 7.38
CA SER A 25 -13.35 -26.08 6.66
C SER A 25 -12.02 -25.31 6.63
N ALA A 26 -12.05 -23.99 6.53
CA ALA A 26 -10.86 -23.14 6.60
C ALA A 26 -10.18 -23.21 7.99
N ILE A 27 -10.96 -23.19 9.07
CA ILE A 27 -10.44 -23.30 10.44
C ILE A 27 -9.84 -24.69 10.69
N SER A 28 -10.49 -25.75 10.22
CA SER A 28 -10.00 -27.13 10.40
C SER A 28 -8.73 -27.41 9.59
N GLY A 29 -8.57 -26.80 8.42
CA GLY A 29 -7.34 -26.88 7.62
C GLY A 29 -6.15 -26.21 8.31
N LEU A 30 -6.37 -25.08 9.00
CA LEU A 30 -5.29 -24.37 9.69
C LEU A 30 -4.68 -25.17 10.86
N TYR A 31 -5.47 -26.02 11.52
CA TYR A 31 -5.01 -26.86 12.63
C TYR A 31 -4.27 -28.13 12.19
N LEU A 32 -4.48 -28.61 10.96
CA LEU A 32 -3.83 -29.84 10.46
C LEU A 32 -2.48 -29.58 9.78
N PHE A 33 -2.13 -28.32 9.45
CA PHE A 33 -0.93 -27.97 8.68
C PHE A 33 0.10 -27.09 9.40
N ALA A 34 -0.01 -26.87 10.71
CA ALA A 34 1.00 -26.09 11.43
C ALA A 34 1.41 -26.71 12.79
N PRO A 35 2.37 -27.64 12.81
CA PRO A 35 2.97 -28.09 14.07
C PRO A 35 3.88 -27.03 14.73
N ASP A 36 4.27 -25.94 14.07
CA ASP A 36 5.36 -25.06 14.53
C ASP A 36 5.01 -23.57 14.74
N PHE A 37 3.79 -23.24 15.20
CA PHE A 37 3.48 -21.86 15.59
C PHE A 37 4.17 -21.38 16.87
N LYS A 38 4.86 -22.27 17.60
CA LYS A 38 5.54 -21.93 18.86
C LYS A 38 6.84 -21.14 18.66
N GLY A 39 7.50 -21.28 17.51
CA GLY A 39 8.80 -20.64 17.23
C GLY A 39 8.73 -19.20 16.70
N ILE A 40 7.56 -18.73 16.26
CA ILE A 40 7.41 -17.40 15.65
C ILE A 40 7.20 -16.33 16.74
N ALA A 41 6.56 -16.68 17.85
CA ALA A 41 6.35 -15.78 18.98
C ALA A 41 7.66 -15.44 19.72
N GLU A 42 8.60 -16.39 19.85
CA GLU A 42 9.89 -16.14 20.52
C GLU A 42 10.83 -15.24 19.70
N LYS A 43 10.73 -15.24 18.37
CA LYS A 43 11.51 -14.33 17.51
C LYS A 43 11.00 -12.89 17.52
N LEU A 44 9.73 -12.66 17.85
CA LEU A 44 9.14 -11.32 17.89
C LEU A 44 9.48 -10.55 19.18
N PHE A 45 9.79 -11.25 20.28
CA PHE A 45 10.16 -10.65 21.57
C PHE A 45 11.66 -10.36 21.74
N SER A 46 12.52 -10.79 20.80
CA SER A 46 13.98 -10.60 20.90
C SER A 46 14.51 -9.32 20.24
N LEU A 47 13.63 -8.45 19.71
CA LEU A 47 14.02 -7.20 19.04
C LEU A 47 14.01 -5.96 19.95
N GLU A 48 13.56 -6.08 21.20
CA GLU A 48 13.67 -5.01 22.20
C GLU A 48 14.87 -5.26 23.11
N ASN A 49 16.07 -4.95 22.63
CA ASN A 49 17.23 -4.50 23.42
C ASN A 49 18.45 -4.31 22.51
N VAL A 50 18.52 -3.18 21.82
CA VAL A 50 19.80 -2.63 21.36
C VAL A 50 19.95 -1.27 22.01
N THR A 51 20.64 -1.29 23.15
CA THR A 51 21.11 -0.13 23.89
C THR A 51 22.09 0.68 23.05
N ALA A 52 21.84 1.99 23.00
CA ALA A 52 22.76 2.98 22.48
C ALA A 52 24.10 2.93 23.25
N THR A 53 25.20 2.94 22.49
CA THR A 53 26.52 3.31 22.99
C THR A 53 27.13 4.28 21.98
N ASP A 54 27.31 5.52 22.43
CA ASP A 54 28.12 6.56 21.80
C ASP A 54 29.59 6.12 21.73
N GLN A 55 30.22 6.27 20.56
CA GLN A 55 31.63 6.68 20.45
C GLN A 55 31.90 7.48 19.17
N SER A 56 32.67 8.54 19.38
CA SER A 56 33.05 9.67 18.53
C SER A 56 34.15 9.35 17.49
N GLU A 57 34.13 10.13 16.40
CA GLU A 57 35.24 10.60 15.52
C GLU A 57 36.28 9.61 14.96
N ASN A 58 36.32 9.43 13.63
CA ASN A 58 37.21 10.23 12.77
C ASN A 58 36.99 9.97 11.26
N ALA A 59 37.39 10.96 10.46
CA ALA A 59 37.16 11.13 9.03
C ALA A 59 37.74 10.05 8.09
N ALA A 60 36.96 9.67 7.07
CA ALA A 60 37.34 9.64 5.65
C ALA A 60 36.16 9.14 4.81
N THR A 61 35.66 9.98 3.91
CA THR A 61 34.69 9.60 2.87
C THR A 61 35.35 8.66 1.87
N PRO A 62 34.67 7.56 1.51
CA PRO A 62 34.44 7.29 0.10
C PRO A 62 32.93 7.24 -0.16
N ALA A 63 32.52 8.00 -1.17
CA ALA A 63 31.22 7.85 -1.81
C ALA A 63 30.98 6.38 -2.16
N GLN A 64 29.95 5.76 -1.58
CA GLN A 64 29.13 4.64 -2.07
C GLN A 64 28.32 4.09 -0.88
N GLU A 65 27.28 4.83 -0.44
CA GLU A 65 26.27 4.25 0.45
C GLU A 65 24.91 4.95 0.23
N MET A 66 24.26 4.62 -0.88
CA MET A 66 22.83 4.91 -1.08
C MET A 66 22.08 3.74 -1.74
N GLU A 67 22.62 2.51 -1.65
CA GLU A 67 22.14 1.42 -2.48
C GLU A 67 21.14 0.44 -1.82
N ASN A 68 20.79 0.53 -0.52
CA ASN A 68 19.91 -0.52 0.07
C ASN A 68 18.93 -0.07 1.19
N LYS A 69 18.45 1.18 1.20
CA LYS A 69 17.46 1.64 2.22
C LYS A 69 16.28 2.55 1.77
N PRO A 70 15.97 2.82 0.49
CA PRO A 70 14.80 3.65 0.14
C PRO A 70 13.47 2.88 0.02
N THR A 71 13.50 1.58 -0.28
CA THR A 71 12.30 0.82 -0.67
C THR A 71 11.32 0.59 0.49
N SER A 72 11.80 0.28 1.71
CA SER A 72 10.90 0.07 2.86
C SER A 72 10.22 1.35 3.34
N LEU A 73 10.82 2.52 3.05
CA LEU A 73 10.27 3.81 3.43
C LEU A 73 9.09 4.21 2.54
N ILE A 74 9.12 3.91 1.24
CA ILE A 74 8.00 4.21 0.34
C ILE A 74 6.80 3.32 0.68
N GLY A 75 7.01 2.02 0.89
CA GLY A 75 5.93 1.11 1.28
C GLY A 75 5.26 1.51 2.60
N SER A 76 6.04 1.87 3.62
CA SER A 76 5.51 2.36 4.91
C SER A 76 4.83 3.73 4.80
N THR A 77 5.36 4.65 3.99
CA THR A 77 4.72 5.94 3.72
C THR A 77 3.36 5.75 3.02
N ALA A 78 3.26 4.85 2.04
CA ALA A 78 1.99 4.53 1.38
C ALA A 78 0.96 3.98 2.38
N LYS A 79 1.39 3.09 3.28
CA LYS A 79 0.55 2.57 4.36
C LYS A 79 0.06 3.66 5.31
N ASP A 80 0.92 4.62 5.68
CA ASP A 80 0.53 5.77 6.49
C ASP A 80 -0.55 6.62 5.79
N PHE A 81 -0.38 6.94 4.49
CA PHE A 81 -1.42 7.63 3.71
C PHE A 81 -2.75 6.87 3.71
N MET A 82 -2.73 5.57 3.41
CA MET A 82 -3.94 4.74 3.39
C MET A 82 -4.63 4.70 4.76
N SER A 83 -3.85 4.61 5.84
CA SER A 83 -4.37 4.66 7.22
C SER A 83 -5.08 5.99 7.50
N ARG A 84 -4.46 7.11 7.13
CA ARG A 84 -5.07 8.45 7.33
C ARG A 84 -6.32 8.67 6.47
N ILE A 85 -6.32 8.16 5.23
CA ILE A 85 -7.50 8.20 4.34
C ILE A 85 -8.67 7.43 4.97
N ARG A 86 -8.42 6.21 5.47
CA ARG A 86 -9.44 5.43 6.20
C ARG A 86 -9.92 6.14 7.45
N ALA A 87 -9.01 6.63 8.28
CA ALA A 87 -9.37 7.37 9.49
C ALA A 87 -10.23 8.61 9.19
N HIS A 88 -9.99 9.30 8.07
CA HIS A 88 -10.84 10.40 7.63
C HIS A 88 -12.26 9.90 7.29
N TYR A 89 -12.38 8.79 6.56
CA TYR A 89 -13.68 8.21 6.22
C TYR A 89 -14.45 7.78 7.46
N ASP A 90 -13.81 7.03 8.36
CA ASP A 90 -14.42 6.53 9.59
C ASP A 90 -14.95 7.66 10.47
N LYS A 91 -14.22 8.79 10.51
CA LYS A 91 -14.62 9.98 11.27
C LYS A 91 -15.75 10.79 10.62
N ASN A 92 -15.76 10.90 9.29
CA ASN A 92 -16.60 11.88 8.59
C ASN A 92 -17.72 11.25 7.75
N GLY A 93 -17.73 9.93 7.56
CA GLY A 93 -18.66 9.20 6.69
C GLY A 93 -18.47 9.49 5.20
N LYS A 94 -17.35 10.09 4.80
CA LYS A 94 -17.03 10.46 3.41
C LYS A 94 -15.52 10.47 3.18
N TRP A 95 -15.11 10.25 1.94
CA TRP A 95 -13.70 10.28 1.54
C TRP A 95 -13.11 11.70 1.58
N PRO A 96 -11.79 11.84 1.81
CA PRO A 96 -11.12 13.13 1.72
C PRO A 96 -11.22 13.70 0.30
N ARG A 97 -11.11 15.02 0.18
CA ARG A 97 -11.15 15.69 -1.13
C ARG A 97 -9.97 15.25 -1.99
N SER A 98 -10.17 15.24 -3.30
CA SER A 98 -9.16 14.82 -4.29
C SER A 98 -8.46 15.99 -4.99
N TRP A 99 -8.63 17.22 -4.50
CA TRP A 99 -8.19 18.43 -5.20
C TRP A 99 -7.46 19.40 -4.27
N GLY A 100 -6.60 20.21 -4.90
CA GLY A 100 -5.83 21.25 -4.23
C GLY A 100 -5.04 20.76 -3.02
N GLU A 101 -4.85 21.66 -2.06
CA GLU A 101 -4.16 21.43 -0.78
C GLU A 101 -5.05 20.65 0.22
N HIS A 102 -6.36 20.69 0.00
CA HIS A 102 -7.34 20.02 0.86
C HIS A 102 -7.17 18.51 0.92
N ARG A 103 -6.71 17.89 -0.17
CA ARG A 103 -6.43 16.45 -0.20
C ARG A 103 -5.42 15.99 0.86
N PHE A 104 -4.53 16.89 1.31
CA PHE A 104 -3.55 16.62 2.36
C PHE A 104 -4.09 17.02 3.74
N SER A 105 -4.66 18.22 3.85
CA SER A 105 -5.17 18.70 5.14
C SER A 105 -6.35 17.88 5.66
N ASP A 106 -7.19 17.31 4.78
CA ASP A 106 -8.26 16.39 5.18
C ASP A 106 -7.71 15.16 5.92
N ILE A 107 -6.53 14.68 5.55
CA ILE A 107 -5.88 13.52 6.16
C ILE A 107 -4.83 13.90 7.21
N GLY A 108 -4.89 15.15 7.71
CA GLY A 108 -4.03 15.63 8.78
C GLY A 108 -2.57 15.85 8.37
N LEU A 109 -2.31 16.09 7.09
CA LEU A 109 -0.99 16.41 6.56
C LEU A 109 -0.92 17.89 6.15
N ASN A 110 0.25 18.50 6.31
CA ASN A 110 0.51 19.84 5.80
C ASN A 110 0.94 19.76 4.34
N PHE A 111 0.21 20.43 3.44
CA PHE A 111 0.50 20.40 2.01
C PHE A 111 1.92 20.86 1.67
N ASP A 112 2.47 21.84 2.39
CA ASP A 112 3.79 22.39 2.11
C ASP A 112 4.92 21.34 2.20
N ASP A 113 4.76 20.36 3.09
CA ASP A 113 5.72 19.27 3.29
C ASP A 113 5.73 18.28 2.12
N TRP A 114 4.64 18.24 1.34
CA TRP A 114 4.42 17.30 0.24
C TRP A 114 4.39 17.96 -1.14
N LYS A 115 4.74 19.25 -1.23
CA LYS A 115 4.89 19.97 -2.51
C LYS A 115 6.03 19.42 -3.36
N LYS A 116 7.05 18.85 -2.72
CA LYS A 116 8.23 18.24 -3.36
C LYS A 116 8.12 16.72 -3.28
N SER A 117 8.91 16.04 -4.12
CA SER A 117 9.05 14.60 -4.01
C SER A 117 9.67 14.22 -2.66
N VAL A 118 9.18 13.14 -2.08
CA VAL A 118 9.75 12.49 -0.90
C VAL A 118 10.25 11.13 -1.36
N ASN A 119 11.56 10.87 -1.19
CA ASN A 119 12.25 9.69 -1.74
C ASN A 119 12.11 9.57 -3.27
N GLY A 120 12.10 10.70 -3.98
CA GLY A 120 11.95 10.73 -5.44
C GLY A 120 10.53 10.43 -5.94
N ILE A 121 9.56 10.29 -5.04
CA ILE A 121 8.15 10.04 -5.37
C ILE A 121 7.28 11.25 -5.02
N TYR A 122 6.39 11.61 -5.92
CA TYR A 122 5.29 12.54 -5.66
C TYR A 122 4.08 11.76 -5.14
N TRP A 123 3.50 12.29 -4.06
CA TRP A 123 2.40 11.68 -3.33
C TRP A 123 1.12 12.44 -3.62
N ASN A 124 0.08 11.75 -4.09
CA ASN A 124 -1.12 12.37 -4.61
C ASN A 124 -2.40 11.74 -4.02
N PRO A 125 -2.84 12.14 -2.81
CA PRO A 125 -4.10 11.66 -2.24
C PRO A 125 -5.27 11.99 -3.17
N ASN A 126 -6.18 11.03 -3.35
CA ASN A 126 -7.28 11.15 -4.30
C ASN A 126 -8.49 10.32 -3.83
N GLY A 127 -9.28 10.88 -2.91
CA GLY A 127 -10.45 10.20 -2.38
C GLY A 127 -10.05 8.99 -1.54
N ASP A 128 -10.48 7.81 -1.98
CA ASP A 128 -10.25 6.52 -1.32
C ASP A 128 -8.87 5.91 -1.62
N LYS A 129 -8.00 6.60 -2.38
CA LYS A 129 -6.70 6.09 -2.82
C LYS A 129 -5.59 7.13 -2.74
N ILE A 130 -4.36 6.65 -2.80
CA ILE A 130 -3.13 7.45 -2.91
C ILE A 130 -2.41 7.09 -4.21
N GLY A 131 -2.08 8.11 -5.00
CA GLY A 131 -1.24 7.98 -6.19
C GLY A 131 0.23 8.23 -5.87
N LEU A 132 1.11 7.40 -6.43
CA LEU A 132 2.55 7.54 -6.35
C LEU A 132 3.14 7.59 -7.76
N GLY A 133 4.00 8.56 -8.05
CA GLY A 133 4.66 8.64 -9.34
C GLY A 133 5.81 9.64 -9.38
N ASN A 134 6.48 9.71 -10.52
CA ASN A 134 7.42 10.78 -10.83
C ASN A 134 6.68 11.98 -11.44
N LYS A 135 7.34 13.14 -11.49
CA LYS A 135 6.82 14.29 -12.24
C LYS A 135 7.36 14.23 -13.66
N ASN A 136 6.50 14.58 -14.62
CA ASN A 136 6.87 14.66 -16.03
C ASN A 136 8.10 15.56 -16.21
N GLY A 137 9.11 15.03 -16.88
CA GLY A 137 10.36 15.74 -17.14
C GLY A 137 11.35 15.73 -15.98
N ASP A 138 11.16 14.91 -14.95
CA ASP A 138 12.21 14.61 -13.98
C ASP A 138 13.32 13.75 -14.63
N ASN A 139 14.45 13.60 -13.94
CA ASN A 139 15.53 12.67 -14.26
C ASN A 139 15.43 11.38 -13.44
N LEU A 140 14.22 11.03 -12.98
CA LEU A 140 13.95 9.87 -12.14
C LEU A 140 13.10 8.87 -12.91
N GLN A 141 13.49 7.61 -12.84
CA GLN A 141 12.73 6.46 -13.33
C GLN A 141 12.26 5.64 -12.14
N VAL A 142 10.99 5.24 -12.17
CA VAL A 142 10.36 4.47 -11.10
C VAL A 142 10.04 3.07 -11.63
N TYR A 143 10.44 2.05 -10.88
CA TYR A 143 10.15 0.65 -11.18
C TYR A 143 9.43 0.01 -10.00
N VAL A 144 8.60 -0.99 -10.27
CA VAL A 144 7.88 -1.78 -9.25
C VAL A 144 7.68 -3.20 -9.77
N GLU A 145 7.63 -4.20 -8.90
CA GLU A 145 7.35 -5.58 -9.29
C GLU A 145 5.83 -5.86 -9.19
N ASP A 146 5.31 -6.57 -10.18
CA ASP A 146 3.97 -7.17 -10.11
C ASP A 146 3.96 -8.35 -9.12
N LEU A 147 2.77 -8.90 -8.84
CA LEU A 147 2.65 -10.06 -7.94
C LEU A 147 3.29 -11.35 -8.48
N ASN A 148 3.70 -11.38 -9.75
CA ASN A 148 4.42 -12.50 -10.37
C ASN A 148 5.95 -12.30 -10.38
N GLY A 149 6.45 -11.16 -9.87
CA GLY A 149 7.87 -10.81 -9.84
C GLY A 149 8.39 -10.14 -11.12
N ASN A 150 7.52 -9.75 -12.06
CA ASN A 150 7.94 -9.00 -13.24
C ASN A 150 8.19 -7.53 -12.87
N THR A 151 9.34 -7.00 -13.24
CA THR A 151 9.64 -5.56 -13.07
C THR A 151 8.91 -4.72 -14.12
N LEU A 152 8.09 -3.79 -13.64
CA LEU A 152 7.35 -2.82 -14.43
C LEU A 152 8.00 -1.43 -14.32
N HIS A 153 8.17 -0.77 -15.45
CA HIS A 153 8.63 0.62 -15.52
C HIS A 153 7.44 1.57 -15.49
N LEU A 154 7.37 2.50 -14.54
CA LEU A 154 6.34 3.52 -14.47
C LEU A 154 6.69 4.71 -15.37
N TYR A 155 5.89 4.93 -16.41
CA TYR A 155 6.07 6.03 -17.35
C TYR A 155 5.65 7.38 -16.77
N ASP A 156 6.21 8.47 -17.31
CA ASP A 156 5.88 9.83 -16.91
C ASP A 156 4.37 10.12 -16.97
N GLY A 157 3.85 10.68 -15.88
CA GLY A 157 2.43 11.00 -15.73
C GLY A 157 1.56 9.80 -15.33
N TRP A 158 2.13 8.60 -15.20
CA TRP A 158 1.43 7.45 -14.63
C TRP A 158 1.60 7.44 -13.11
N ASN A 159 0.66 6.78 -12.44
CA ASN A 159 0.70 6.60 -11.00
C ASN A 159 0.53 5.13 -10.66
N ILE A 160 1.21 4.67 -9.62
CA ILE A 160 0.79 3.50 -8.87
C ILE A 160 -0.32 3.96 -7.92
N TRP A 161 -1.46 3.28 -7.93
CA TRP A 161 -2.62 3.61 -7.10
C TRP A 161 -2.79 2.60 -5.99
N CYS A 162 -2.64 3.03 -4.73
CA CYS A 162 -2.95 2.19 -3.58
C CYS A 162 -4.31 2.56 -3.00
N VAL A 163 -5.21 1.57 -2.94
CA VAL A 163 -6.60 1.74 -2.49
C VAL A 163 -6.65 1.55 -0.98
N ALA A 164 -7.14 2.55 -0.25
CA ALA A 164 -7.07 2.56 1.20
C ALA A 164 -7.97 1.49 1.85
N THR A 165 -9.07 1.09 1.21
CA THR A 165 -10.01 0.07 1.73
C THR A 165 -9.50 -1.35 1.64
N THR A 166 -8.80 -1.68 0.55
CA THR A 166 -8.28 -3.04 0.30
C THR A 166 -6.81 -3.17 0.63
N GLU A 167 -6.09 -2.05 0.78
CA GLU A 167 -4.63 -1.97 0.91
C GLU A 167 -3.88 -2.58 -0.28
N ILE A 168 -4.55 -2.71 -1.43
CA ILE A 168 -3.96 -3.22 -2.67
C ILE A 168 -3.47 -2.06 -3.53
N CYS A 169 -2.27 -2.20 -4.09
CA CYS A 169 -1.69 -1.25 -5.03
C CYS A 169 -1.78 -1.77 -6.46
N TYR A 170 -2.07 -0.87 -7.39
CA TYR A 170 -2.26 -1.17 -8.80
C TYR A 170 -1.36 -0.30 -9.68
N TYR A 171 -0.73 -0.90 -10.67
CA TYR A 171 0.04 -0.20 -11.68
C TYR A 171 -0.88 0.53 -12.67
N HIS A 172 -0.75 1.85 -12.75
CA HIS A 172 -1.46 2.77 -13.67
C HIS A 172 -2.99 2.84 -13.53
N THR A 173 -3.68 1.70 -13.55
CA THR A 173 -5.14 1.57 -13.51
C THR A 173 -5.55 0.57 -12.44
N VAL A 174 -6.53 0.95 -11.61
CA VAL A 174 -7.14 0.07 -10.59
C VAL A 174 -8.04 -0.96 -11.29
N ALA A 175 -7.46 -2.09 -11.64
CA ALA A 175 -8.14 -3.20 -12.31
C ALA A 175 -7.45 -4.54 -11.96
N PRO A 176 -8.18 -5.67 -11.99
CA PRO A 176 -7.58 -6.98 -11.83
C PRO A 176 -6.48 -7.24 -12.87
N GLY A 177 -5.37 -7.82 -12.43
CA GLY A 177 -4.19 -8.09 -13.24
C GLY A 177 -3.15 -6.97 -13.24
N ASN A 178 -3.44 -5.83 -12.61
CA ASN A 178 -2.50 -4.72 -12.45
C ASN A 178 -1.91 -4.63 -11.04
N GLU A 179 -2.14 -5.61 -10.17
CA GLU A 179 -1.65 -5.58 -8.79
C GLU A 179 -0.11 -5.59 -8.73
N VAL A 180 0.44 -4.79 -7.81
CA VAL A 180 1.89 -4.65 -7.59
C VAL A 180 2.25 -4.72 -6.13
N ASP A 181 3.47 -5.18 -5.83
CA ASP A 181 4.04 -5.08 -4.49
C ASP A 181 4.74 -3.73 -4.31
N ILE A 182 4.10 -2.83 -3.56
CA ILE A 182 4.64 -1.49 -3.29
C ILE A 182 5.99 -1.51 -2.57
N ASN A 183 6.32 -2.60 -1.86
CA ASN A 183 7.59 -2.76 -1.16
C ASN A 183 8.73 -3.19 -2.09
N THR A 184 8.51 -3.22 -3.41
CA THR A 184 9.55 -3.51 -4.42
C THR A 184 9.91 -2.27 -5.23
N ILE A 185 9.32 -1.11 -4.89
CA ILE A 185 9.53 0.12 -5.64
C ILE A 185 11.00 0.57 -5.61
N LYS A 186 11.53 0.87 -6.80
CA LYS A 186 12.91 1.32 -7.01
C LYS A 186 12.86 2.64 -7.77
N VAL A 187 13.57 3.65 -7.25
CA VAL A 187 13.73 4.94 -7.91
C VAL A 187 15.17 5.05 -8.37
N VAL A 188 15.38 5.30 -9.65
CA VAL A 188 16.69 5.33 -10.29
C VAL A 188 16.87 6.68 -10.97
N GLU A 189 17.98 7.36 -10.66
CA GLU A 189 18.38 8.56 -11.40
C GLU A 189 18.91 8.19 -12.79
N THR A 190 18.44 8.89 -13.81
CA THR A 190 19.00 8.82 -15.16
C THR A 190 19.84 10.05 -15.44
N ASN A 191 21.04 9.83 -15.99
CA ASN A 191 21.83 10.92 -16.54
C ASN A 191 21.11 11.45 -17.77
N LYS A 192 20.55 12.66 -17.69
CA LYS A 192 20.08 13.37 -18.88
C LYS A 192 21.32 13.79 -19.68
N HIS A 193 21.52 13.17 -20.84
CA HIS A 193 22.49 13.60 -21.85
C HIS A 193 22.03 14.89 -22.53
#